data_AF-A0A2G6LWR8-F1
#
_entry.id   AF-A0A2G6LWR8-F1
#
_cell.length_a   1.000
_cell.length_b   1.000
_cell.length_c   1.000
_cell.angle_alpha   90.00
_cell.angle_beta   90.00
_cell.angle_gamma   90.00
#
_symmetry.space_group_name_H-M   'P 1'
#
loop_
_entity.id
_entity.type
_entity.pdbx_description
1 polymer ?
#
loop_
_entity_poly.entity_id
_entity_poly.type
_entity_poly.pdbx_seq_one_letter_code
_entity_poly.pdbx_strand_id
1 'polypeptide(L)'
;MFLLLLLIIQQPAAERPWQILSGHSASVSAVSPVLELVASGRIEQAFLLWSTVNDPPATRRDLLSAIAWNFRYQLLSQASVTDDAPADMKGVPLEDNCAVVCRLGWMVPRTDGLFHPDEPVTAGDMARLFRFLEGIPDTLNYLPLSMLEDIHLEVR
;
A
#
# COMPACT_ATOMS: atom_id res chain seq x y z
N MET A 1 4.56 -45.88 16.15
CA MET A 1 3.26 -45.83 16.84
C MET A 1 2.94 -44.37 17.11
N PHE A 2 1.99 -43.82 16.33
CA PHE A 2 1.11 -42.64 16.57
C PHE A 2 1.74 -41.28 16.95
N LEU A 3 1.60 -40.22 16.11
CA LEU A 3 0.52 -39.18 16.08
C LEU A 3 0.44 -38.35 17.39
N LEU A 4 0.13 -37.05 17.50
CA LEU A 4 -0.11 -35.84 16.68
C LEU A 4 -0.65 -34.77 17.70
N LEU A 5 -0.69 -33.47 17.36
CA LEU A 5 -1.44 -32.34 18.01
C LEU A 5 -0.95 -31.82 19.39
N LEU A 6 -0.47 -30.56 19.52
CA LEU A 6 -1.11 -29.22 19.46
C LEU A 6 -1.57 -28.68 20.83
N LEU A 7 -0.86 -27.65 21.30
CA LEU A 7 -1.35 -26.57 22.19
C LEU A 7 -0.32 -25.43 22.07
N ILE A 8 -0.42 -24.59 21.04
CA ILE A 8 -0.95 -23.21 21.06
C ILE A 8 -0.75 -22.48 22.39
N ILE A 9 -0.27 -21.23 22.24
CA ILE A 9 -0.24 -20.08 23.16
C ILE A 9 1.08 -19.87 23.92
N GLN A 10 2.08 -19.34 23.22
CA GLN A 10 3.17 -18.53 23.77
C GLN A 10 3.63 -17.60 22.64
N GLN A 11 3.55 -16.27 22.64
CA GLN A 11 3.55 -15.23 23.68
C GLN A 11 2.99 -13.92 23.08
N PRO A 12 2.62 -12.89 23.88
CA PRO A 12 1.90 -11.71 23.38
C PRO A 12 2.72 -10.95 22.34
N ALA A 13 2.02 -10.23 21.45
CA ALA A 13 2.60 -9.25 20.56
C ALA A 13 3.57 -8.38 21.39
N ALA A 14 4.86 -8.61 21.23
CA ALA A 14 5.86 -7.74 21.81
C ALA A 14 5.61 -6.37 21.19
N GLU A 15 5.17 -5.42 22.01
CA GLU A 15 5.22 -3.99 21.71
C GLU A 15 6.67 -3.67 21.39
N ARG A 16 7.06 -3.85 20.13
CA ARG A 16 8.34 -3.40 19.64
C ARG A 16 8.27 -1.87 19.72
N PRO A 17 9.15 -1.21 20.47
CA PRO A 17 9.25 0.23 20.37
C PRO A 17 9.67 0.48 18.94
N TRP A 18 8.76 0.97 18.10
CA TRP A 18 9.08 1.43 16.77
C TRP A 18 10.12 2.52 16.98
N GLN A 19 11.40 2.17 16.86
CA GLN A 19 12.45 3.15 16.70
C GLN A 19 11.93 4.10 15.65
N ILE A 20 11.82 5.38 16.03
CA ILE A 20 11.21 6.44 15.24
C ILE A 20 12.08 6.58 13.99
N LEU A 21 11.83 5.73 13.02
CA LEU A 21 12.14 6.01 11.64
C LEU A 21 11.16 7.14 11.31
N SER A 22 11.69 8.30 10.94
CA SER A 22 10.90 9.37 10.34
C SER A 22 11.18 9.38 8.83
N GLY A 23 10.20 9.85 8.06
CA GLY A 23 10.28 9.92 6.61
C GLY A 23 10.09 8.58 5.89
N HIS A 24 10.52 8.53 4.63
CA HIS A 24 10.13 7.50 3.64
C HIS A 24 10.29 6.04 4.11
N SER A 25 11.34 5.70 4.87
CA SER A 25 11.58 4.33 5.36
C SER A 25 10.51 3.87 6.37
N ALA A 26 10.02 4.80 7.19
CA ALA A 26 8.96 4.55 8.16
C ALA A 26 7.62 4.35 7.47
N SER A 27 7.29 5.21 6.50
CA SER A 27 6.08 5.12 5.68
C SER A 27 6.02 3.79 4.95
N VAL A 28 7.14 3.36 4.35
CA VAL A 28 7.25 2.05 3.67
C VAL A 28 7.00 0.91 4.64
N SER A 29 7.60 0.94 5.83
CA SER A 29 7.48 -0.12 6.84
C SER A 29 6.08 -0.21 7.46
N ALA A 30 5.36 0.91 7.51
CA ALA A 30 4.02 0.99 8.08
C ALA A 30 2.91 0.47 7.16
N VAL A 31 3.19 0.21 5.87
CA VAL A 31 2.15 -0.23 4.93
C VAL A 31 1.53 -1.56 5.37
N SER A 32 2.31 -2.58 5.75
CA SER A 32 1.74 -3.86 6.20
C SER A 32 0.76 -3.72 7.38
N PRO A 33 1.12 -3.12 8.52
CA PRO A 33 0.17 -2.96 9.62
C PRO A 33 -1.00 -2.03 9.28
N VAL A 34 -0.81 -1.03 8.42
CA VAL A 34 -1.91 -0.19 7.92
C VAL A 34 -2.89 -1.01 7.09
N LEU A 35 -2.42 -1.87 6.20
CA LEU A 35 -3.27 -2.74 5.39
C LEU A 35 -4.02 -3.77 6.23
N GLU A 36 -3.41 -4.30 7.29
CA GLU A 36 -4.09 -5.19 8.25
C GLU A 36 -5.24 -4.47 8.98
N LEU A 37 -4.97 -3.26 9.46
CA LEU A 37 -6.00 -2.41 10.10
C LEU A 37 -7.11 -2.07 9.10
N VAL A 38 -6.76 -1.76 7.86
CA VAL A 38 -7.72 -1.50 6.79
C VAL A 38 -8.57 -2.75 6.52
N ALA A 39 -7.96 -3.91 6.28
CA ALA A 39 -8.64 -5.18 5.99
C ALA A 39 -9.58 -5.63 7.11
N SER A 40 -9.28 -5.27 8.36
CA SER A 40 -10.14 -5.51 9.53
C SER A 40 -11.20 -4.43 9.76
N GLY A 41 -11.34 -3.46 8.86
CA GLY A 41 -12.31 -2.36 8.93
C GLY A 41 -11.94 -1.26 9.94
N ARG A 42 -10.74 -1.28 10.52
CA ARG A 42 -10.25 -0.32 11.53
C ARG A 42 -9.64 0.93 10.87
N ILE A 43 -10.40 1.59 9.99
CA ILE A 43 -9.94 2.70 9.15
C ILE A 43 -9.35 3.87 9.95
N GLU A 44 -10.01 4.29 11.04
CA GLU A 44 -9.50 5.37 11.89
C GLU A 44 -8.13 5.05 12.50
N GLN A 45 -7.91 3.79 12.87
CA GLN A 45 -6.65 3.38 13.48
C GLN A 45 -5.55 3.24 12.43
N ALA A 46 -5.90 2.79 11.22
CA ALA A 46 -5.00 2.81 10.08
C ALA A 46 -4.56 4.26 9.76
N PHE A 47 -5.51 5.19 9.75
CA PHE A 47 -5.25 6.61 9.54
C PHE A 47 -4.36 7.23 10.64
N LEU A 48 -4.65 6.93 11.91
CA LEU A 48 -3.83 7.39 13.03
C LEU A 48 -2.40 6.83 12.92
N LEU A 49 -2.24 5.53 12.72
CA LEU A 49 -0.93 4.89 12.55
C LEU A 49 -0.16 5.56 11.42
N TRP A 50 -0.78 5.71 10.25
CA TRP A 50 -0.19 6.38 9.10
C TRP A 50 0.26 7.82 9.40
N SER A 51 -0.55 8.55 10.14
CA SER A 51 -0.26 9.93 10.54
C SER A 51 0.89 10.03 11.55
N THR A 52 1.16 8.97 12.33
CA THR A 52 2.24 8.97 13.33
C THR A 52 3.62 8.60 12.77
N VAL A 53 3.68 7.85 11.67
CA VAL A 53 4.95 7.38 11.09
C VAL A 53 5.56 8.35 10.07
N ASN A 54 4.79 9.36 9.66
CA ASN A 54 5.22 10.43 8.77
C ASN A 54 5.36 11.74 9.56
N ASP A 55 6.16 12.69 9.06
CA ASP A 55 6.17 14.04 9.60
C ASP A 55 4.80 14.68 9.34
N PRO A 56 4.02 15.01 10.38
CA PRO A 56 2.66 15.47 10.18
C PRO A 56 2.60 16.88 9.58
N PRO A 57 1.66 17.15 8.65
CA PRO A 57 0.66 16.20 8.16
C PRO A 57 1.25 15.22 7.13
N ALA A 58 0.96 13.93 7.30
CA ALA A 58 1.23 12.93 6.27
C ALA A 58 0.46 13.29 5.00
N THR A 59 1.15 13.39 3.87
CA THR A 59 0.57 13.86 2.62
C THR A 59 0.06 12.71 1.76
N ARG A 60 -0.75 13.04 0.74
CA ARG A 60 -1.14 12.09 -0.29
C ARG A 60 0.06 11.57 -1.09
N ARG A 61 1.12 12.38 -1.24
CA ARG A 61 2.39 11.98 -1.84
C ARG A 61 3.10 10.91 -1.01
N ASP A 62 3.08 11.02 0.30
CA ASP A 62 3.68 10.01 1.19
C ASP A 62 2.97 8.67 1.02
N LEU A 63 1.63 8.71 0.95
CA LEU A 63 0.82 7.51 0.71
C LEU A 63 1.10 6.91 -0.67
N LEU A 64 1.09 7.74 -1.72
CA LEU A 64 1.41 7.31 -3.08
C LEU A 64 2.80 6.67 -3.15
N SER A 65 3.81 7.29 -2.53
CA SER A 65 5.19 6.80 -2.53
C SER A 65 5.30 5.44 -1.85
N ALA A 66 4.62 5.25 -0.72
CA ALA A 66 4.66 3.98 -0.01
C ALA A 66 3.90 2.87 -0.73
N ILE A 67 2.75 3.17 -1.37
CA ILE A 67 2.05 2.24 -2.25
C ILE A 67 2.96 1.88 -3.42
N ALA A 68 3.55 2.87 -4.07
CA ALA A 68 4.46 2.69 -5.20
C ALA A 68 5.61 1.75 -4.84
N TRP A 69 6.18 1.89 -3.64
CA TRP A 69 7.27 1.03 -3.19
C TRP A 69 6.84 -0.40 -2.86
N ASN A 70 5.75 -0.54 -2.09
CA ASN A 70 5.28 -1.84 -1.59
C ASN A 70 4.62 -2.69 -2.68
N PHE A 71 4.00 -2.05 -3.68
CA PHE A 71 3.28 -2.70 -4.76
C PHE A 71 3.93 -2.48 -6.12
N ARG A 72 5.23 -2.14 -6.16
CA ARG A 72 5.94 -1.80 -7.42
C ARG A 72 5.78 -2.85 -8.52
N TYR A 73 5.78 -4.15 -8.20
CA TYR A 73 5.65 -5.20 -9.21
C TYR A 73 4.23 -5.29 -9.76
N GLN A 74 3.23 -5.11 -8.91
CA GLN A 74 1.84 -5.03 -9.30
C GLN A 74 1.58 -3.77 -10.12
N LEU A 75 2.15 -2.62 -9.74
CA LEU A 75 2.01 -1.40 -10.52
C LEU A 75 2.73 -1.49 -11.87
N LEU A 76 3.93 -2.07 -11.92
CA LEU A 76 4.68 -2.29 -13.16
C LEU A 76 3.95 -3.22 -14.13
N SER A 77 3.25 -4.25 -13.64
CA SER A 77 2.46 -5.14 -14.51
C SER A 77 1.21 -4.48 -15.07
N GLN A 78 0.75 -3.39 -14.44
CA GLN A 78 -0.38 -2.60 -14.88
C GLN A 78 0.04 -1.36 -15.69
N ALA A 79 1.29 -0.93 -15.57
CA ALA A 79 1.81 0.26 -16.24
C ALA A 79 1.81 0.05 -17.77
N SER A 80 0.84 0.65 -18.45
CA SER A 80 0.94 0.90 -19.88
C SER A 80 1.63 2.25 -20.09
N VAL A 81 2.29 2.44 -21.24
CA VAL A 81 2.93 3.71 -21.63
C VAL A 81 1.92 4.88 -21.79
N THR A 82 0.63 4.66 -21.51
CA THR A 82 -0.48 5.52 -21.94
C THR A 82 -1.45 5.91 -20.81
N ASP A 83 -1.12 5.71 -19.54
CA ASP A 83 -2.00 6.17 -18.47
C ASP A 83 -1.89 7.69 -18.29
N ASP A 84 -3.03 8.38 -18.43
CA ASP A 84 -3.08 9.84 -18.28
C ASP A 84 -3.13 10.20 -16.80
N ALA A 85 -1.97 10.59 -16.24
CA ALA A 85 -1.88 11.10 -14.89
C ALA A 85 -2.73 12.39 -14.72
N PRO A 86 -3.26 12.66 -13.52
CA PRO A 86 -3.83 13.96 -13.19
C PRO A 86 -2.88 15.10 -13.58
N ALA A 87 -3.43 16.23 -14.02
CA ALA A 87 -2.64 17.30 -14.64
C ALA A 87 -1.53 17.87 -13.73
N ASP A 88 -1.76 17.91 -12.42
CA ASP A 88 -0.81 18.34 -11.39
C ASP A 88 0.27 17.29 -11.07
N MET A 89 0.13 16.08 -11.61
CA MET A 89 1.09 14.99 -11.49
C MET A 89 1.89 14.74 -12.79
N LYS A 90 1.67 15.53 -13.84
CA LYS A 90 2.43 15.42 -15.10
C LYS A 90 3.81 16.05 -14.96
N GLY A 91 4.84 15.32 -15.39
CA GLY A 91 6.24 15.73 -15.34
C GLY A 91 6.87 15.74 -13.95
N VAL A 92 6.19 15.20 -12.93
CA VAL A 92 6.73 15.08 -11.56
C VAL A 92 7.10 13.62 -11.25
N PRO A 93 8.01 13.39 -10.27
CA PRO A 93 8.26 12.04 -9.80
C PRO A 93 6.96 11.35 -9.38
N LEU A 94 6.85 10.05 -9.70
CA LEU A 94 5.66 9.22 -9.47
C LEU A 94 4.47 9.50 -10.38
N GLU A 95 4.62 10.25 -11.48
CA GLU A 95 3.59 10.44 -12.52
C GLU A 95 2.92 9.12 -12.91
N ASP A 96 3.70 8.15 -13.41
CA ASP A 96 3.19 6.85 -13.88
C ASP A 96 2.49 6.09 -12.75
N ASN A 97 3.09 6.06 -11.56
CA ASN A 97 2.48 5.40 -10.40
C ASN A 97 1.16 6.05 -10.02
N CYS A 98 1.09 7.39 -10.05
CA CYS A 98 -0.13 8.14 -9.78
C CYS A 98 -1.23 7.79 -10.78
N ALA A 99 -0.88 7.73 -12.05
CA ALA A 99 -1.82 7.39 -13.13
C ALA A 99 -2.40 5.98 -12.90
N VAL A 100 -1.55 4.99 -12.62
CA VAL A 100 -1.97 3.61 -12.35
C VAL A 100 -2.86 3.52 -11.10
N VAL A 101 -2.45 4.08 -9.96
CA VAL A 101 -3.27 3.98 -8.72
C VAL A 101 -4.60 4.72 -8.83
N CYS A 102 -4.67 5.77 -9.64
CA CYS A 102 -5.91 6.48 -9.93
C CYS A 102 -6.85 5.65 -10.82
N ARG A 103 -6.31 5.06 -11.89
CA ARG A 103 -7.07 4.18 -12.79
C ARG A 103 -7.61 2.94 -12.08
N LEU A 104 -6.81 2.34 -11.20
CA LEU A 104 -7.21 1.19 -10.38
C LEU A 104 -8.16 1.58 -9.23
N GLY A 105 -8.37 2.88 -9.00
CA GLY A 105 -9.26 3.40 -7.96
C GLY A 105 -8.71 3.28 -6.53
N TRP A 106 -7.42 2.95 -6.37
CA TRP A 106 -6.76 2.82 -5.07
C TRP A 106 -6.57 4.18 -4.41
N MET A 107 -6.29 5.19 -5.23
CA MET A 107 -6.40 6.61 -4.88
C MET A 107 -7.30 7.27 -5.93
N VAL A 108 -7.89 8.43 -5.61
CA VAL A 108 -8.77 9.13 -6.56
C VAL A 108 -8.46 10.62 -6.52
N PRO A 109 -8.43 11.31 -7.68
CA PRO A 109 -8.37 12.76 -7.73
C PRO A 109 -9.48 13.42 -6.92
N ARG A 110 -9.28 14.67 -6.53
CA ARG A 110 -10.33 15.48 -5.91
C ARG A 110 -11.38 15.86 -6.96
N THR A 111 -12.42 16.56 -6.50
CA THR A 111 -13.58 16.94 -7.34
C THR A 111 -13.22 17.88 -8.49
N ASP A 112 -12.07 18.55 -8.41
CA ASP A 112 -11.52 19.39 -9.47
C ASP A 112 -10.70 18.60 -10.52
N GLY A 113 -10.57 17.28 -10.34
CA GLY A 113 -9.83 16.39 -11.25
C GLY A 113 -8.33 16.35 -10.99
N LEU A 114 -7.81 17.07 -9.99
CA LEU A 114 -6.39 17.08 -9.63
C LEU A 114 -6.09 16.08 -8.51
N PHE A 115 -4.85 15.61 -8.43
CA PHE A 115 -4.43 14.67 -7.40
C PHE A 115 -4.19 15.31 -6.04
N HIS A 116 -3.68 16.54 -6.01
CA HIS A 116 -3.25 17.29 -4.83
C HIS A 116 -2.24 16.52 -3.98
N PRO A 117 -1.01 16.28 -4.46
CA PRO A 117 -0.03 15.42 -3.77
C PRO A 117 0.34 15.94 -2.37
N ASP A 118 0.33 17.25 -2.18
CA ASP A 118 0.82 17.88 -0.94
C ASP A 118 -0.32 18.15 0.07
N GLU A 119 -1.57 17.79 -0.27
CA GLU A 119 -2.67 17.79 0.69
C GLU A 119 -2.47 16.69 1.75
N PRO A 120 -2.95 16.92 2.99
CA PRO A 120 -3.03 15.88 3.99
C PRO A 120 -3.83 14.68 3.47
N VAL A 121 -3.29 13.49 3.74
CA VAL A 121 -4.03 12.25 3.59
C VAL A 121 -5.22 12.25 4.54
N THR A 122 -6.31 11.60 4.14
CA THR A 122 -7.55 11.56 4.92
C THR A 122 -7.94 10.11 5.25
N ALA A 123 -8.82 9.93 6.24
CA ALA A 123 -9.45 8.63 6.50
C ALA A 123 -10.20 8.10 5.25
N GLY A 124 -10.72 8.99 4.41
CA GLY A 124 -11.32 8.64 3.13
C GLY A 124 -10.33 8.05 2.12
N ASP A 125 -9.07 8.50 2.14
CA ASP A 125 -8.01 7.91 1.32
C ASP A 125 -7.65 6.51 1.83
N MET A 126 -7.62 6.32 3.16
CA MET A 126 -7.41 5.00 3.79
C MET A 126 -8.56 4.03 3.50
N ALA A 127 -9.80 4.49 3.51
CA ALA A 127 -10.97 3.66 3.18
C ALA A 127 -10.94 3.16 1.73
N ARG A 128 -10.24 3.83 0.80
CA ARG A 128 -10.08 3.34 -0.57
C ARG A 128 -9.11 2.18 -0.69
N LEU A 129 -8.09 2.13 0.18
CA LEU A 129 -7.22 0.96 0.29
C LEU A 129 -8.02 -0.29 0.68
N PHE A 130 -9.10 -0.15 1.45
CA PHE A 130 -9.97 -1.28 1.78
C PHE A 130 -10.57 -1.91 0.53
N ARG A 131 -11.13 -1.09 -0.35
CA ARG A 131 -11.70 -1.57 -1.63
C ARG A 131 -10.66 -2.16 -2.56
N PHE A 132 -9.42 -1.66 -2.50
CA PHE A 132 -8.30 -2.31 -3.18
C PHE A 132 -8.09 -3.73 -2.65
N LEU A 133 -7.96 -3.90 -1.33
CA LEU A 133 -7.70 -5.21 -0.71
C LEU A 133 -8.83 -6.23 -0.94
N GLU A 134 -10.09 -5.81 -0.93
CA GLU A 134 -11.23 -6.69 -1.26
C GLU A 134 -11.15 -7.27 -2.69
N GLY A 135 -10.47 -6.56 -3.61
CA GLY A 135 -10.28 -6.99 -4.99
C GLY A 135 -9.05 -7.87 -5.22
N ILE A 136 -8.20 -8.08 -4.21
CA ILE A 136 -7.00 -8.92 -4.30
C ILE A 136 -7.37 -10.32 -3.78
N PRO A 137 -7.31 -11.37 -4.61
CA PRO A 137 -7.41 -12.74 -4.09
C PRO A 137 -6.29 -12.98 -3.07
N ASP A 138 -6.58 -13.68 -1.97
CA ASP A 138 -5.62 -13.98 -0.87
C ASP A 138 -4.25 -14.52 -1.33
N THR A 139 -4.16 -15.02 -2.58
CA THR A 139 -2.96 -15.56 -3.21
C THR A 139 -1.88 -14.53 -3.58
N LEU A 140 -2.13 -13.22 -3.52
CA LEU A 140 -1.14 -12.19 -3.88
C LEU A 140 -0.39 -11.56 -2.69
N ASN A 141 -0.79 -11.86 -1.45
CA ASN A 141 -0.01 -11.47 -0.27
C ASN A 141 1.27 -12.31 -0.10
N TYR A 142 1.33 -13.44 -0.82
CA TYR A 142 2.54 -14.23 -1.03
C TYR A 142 2.45 -14.82 -2.44
N LEU A 143 3.13 -14.24 -3.43
CA LEU A 143 3.51 -15.07 -4.57
C LEU A 143 4.46 -16.13 -4.00
N PRO A 144 4.08 -17.42 -3.92
CA PRO A 144 5.03 -18.44 -3.51
C PRO A 144 6.20 -18.41 -4.50
N LEU A 145 7.42 -18.68 -4.03
CA LEU A 145 8.63 -18.62 -4.87
C LEU A 145 8.46 -19.39 -6.19
N SER A 146 7.68 -20.47 -6.17
CA SER A 146 7.31 -21.28 -7.33
C SER A 146 6.61 -20.49 -8.45
N MET A 147 5.81 -19.47 -8.12
CA MET A 147 5.11 -18.66 -9.12
C MET A 147 6.03 -17.59 -9.75
N LEU A 148 7.14 -17.24 -9.09
CA LEU A 148 8.19 -16.36 -9.66
C LEU A 148 9.08 -17.11 -10.67
N GLU A 149 9.24 -18.42 -10.50
CA GLU A 149 9.99 -19.28 -11.43
C GLU A 149 9.28 -19.42 -12.78
N ASP A 150 7.94 -19.46 -12.79
CA ASP A 150 7.13 -19.55 -14.00
C ASP A 150 7.17 -18.25 -14.84
N ILE A 151 7.23 -17.07 -14.18
CA ILE A 151 7.33 -15.77 -14.87
C ILE A 151 8.67 -15.65 -15.64
N HIS A 152 9.72 -16.35 -15.20
CA HIS A 152 11.01 -16.36 -15.89
C HIS A 152 11.01 -17.18 -17.19
N LEU A 153 9.99 -18.02 -17.41
CA LEU A 153 9.88 -18.90 -18.59
C LEU A 153 9.05 -18.31 -19.73
N GLU A 154 8.23 -17.28 -19.46
CA GLU A 154 7.42 -16.60 -20.50
C GLU A 154 8.15 -15.43 -21.18
N VAL A 155 9.35 -15.06 -20.73
CA VAL A 155 10.19 -14.01 -21.35
C VAL A 155 11.35 -14.62 -22.16
N ARG A 156 11.07 -15.65 -22.98
CA ARG A 156 12.02 -16.20 -23.96
C ARG A 156 11.63 -15.91 -25.39
#